data_AF-A0A4R5W819-F1
#
_entry.id   AF-A0A4R5W819-F1
#
_cell.length_a   1.000
_cell.length_b   1.000
_cell.length_c   1.000
_cell.angle_alpha   90.00
_cell.angle_beta   90.00
_cell.angle_gamma   90.00
#
_symmetry.space_group_name_H-M   'P 1'
#
loop_
_entity.id
_entity.type
_entity.pdbx_description
1 polymer ?
#
loop_
_entity_poly.entity_id
_entity_poly.type
_entity_poly.pdbx_seq_one_letter_code
_entity_poly.pdbx_strand_id
1 'polypeptide(L)'
;MDLRSVYEKDKELKDKFIAAIESKWQLDDSIIAKSDRCELGAWLSGEAERKYKFLKSYKPCIEAHDAFHVQASKVARQINLGEYESAKAMIADGTPFYKSLAQLGVALIALKKDAKL
;
A
#
# COMPACT_ATOMS: atom_id res chain seq x y z
N MET A 1 -8.16 1.97 15.97
CA MET A 1 -7.73 2.18 14.57
C MET A 1 -8.93 1.97 13.66
N ASP A 2 -9.20 2.88 12.73
CA ASP A 2 -10.19 2.67 11.67
C ASP A 2 -9.48 2.14 10.41
N LEU A 3 -9.46 0.81 10.26
CA LEU A 3 -8.80 0.14 9.13
C LEU A 3 -9.39 0.51 7.77
N ARG A 4 -10.65 0.96 7.73
CA ARG A 4 -11.27 1.41 6.48
C ARG A 4 -10.66 2.73 6.05
N SER A 5 -10.61 3.71 6.95
CA SER A 5 -10.03 5.04 6.69
C SER A 5 -8.57 4.94 6.22
N VAL A 6 -7.78 4.09 6.89
CA VAL A 6 -6.37 3.89 6.51
C VAL A 6 -6.24 3.23 5.14
N TYR A 7 -7.08 2.24 4.83
CA TYR A 7 -7.09 1.61 3.50
C TYR A 7 -7.48 2.60 2.37
N GLU A 8 -8.39 3.55 2.63
CA GLU A 8 -8.71 4.58 1.64
C GLU A 8 -7.50 5.46 1.32
N LYS A 9 -6.65 5.79 2.31
CA LYS A 9 -5.39 6.53 2.06
C LYS A 9 -4.42 5.75 1.17
N ASP A 10 -4.39 4.42 1.30
CA ASP A 10 -3.58 3.57 0.40
C ASP A 10 -4.14 3.59 -1.04
N LYS A 11 -5.45 3.77 -1.22
CA LYS A 11 -6.05 3.97 -2.56
C LYS A 11 -5.74 5.34 -3.13
N GLU A 12 -5.77 6.39 -2.30
CA GLU A 12 -5.40 7.77 -2.70
C GLU A 12 -3.96 7.84 -3.26
N LEU A 13 -3.09 6.88 -2.93
CA LEU A 13 -1.77 6.77 -3.53
C LEU A 13 -1.82 6.60 -5.06
N LYS A 14 -2.84 5.91 -5.59
CA LYS A 14 -3.07 5.82 -7.04
C LYS A 14 -3.33 7.19 -7.64
N ASP A 15 -4.16 7.99 -7.00
CA ASP A 15 -4.49 9.35 -7.45
C ASP A 15 -3.25 10.26 -7.40
N LYS A 16 -2.42 10.10 -6.36
CA LYS A 16 -1.12 10.78 -6.28
C LYS A 16 -0.18 10.38 -7.41
N PHE A 17 -0.15 9.11 -7.82
CA PHE A 17 0.61 8.67 -8.99
C PHE A 17 0.08 9.26 -10.29
N ILE A 18 -1.25 9.30 -10.47
CA ILE A 18 -1.89 9.94 -11.64
C ILE A 18 -1.51 11.42 -11.72
N ALA A 19 -1.71 12.16 -10.63
CA ALA A 19 -1.32 13.56 -10.55
C ALA A 19 0.16 13.76 -10.85
N ALA A 20 1.01 12.79 -10.45
CA ALA A 20 2.43 12.85 -10.70
C ALA A 20 2.85 12.62 -12.13
N ILE A 21 2.21 11.66 -12.78
CA ILE A 21 2.36 11.38 -14.21
C ILE A 21 1.93 12.61 -15.03
N GLU A 22 0.79 13.21 -14.69
CA GLU A 22 0.22 14.35 -15.41
C GLU A 22 1.08 15.62 -15.23
N SER A 23 1.51 15.88 -14.00
CA SER A 23 2.30 17.08 -13.65
C SER A 23 3.80 16.92 -13.89
N LYS A 24 4.26 15.72 -14.24
CA LYS A 24 5.68 15.38 -14.45
C LYS A 24 6.61 15.78 -13.30
N TRP A 25 6.10 15.75 -12.07
CA TRP A 25 6.90 15.96 -10.86
C TRP A 25 7.41 14.64 -10.30
N GLN A 26 8.49 14.73 -9.53
CA GLN A 26 9.07 13.57 -8.86
C GLN A 26 8.40 13.30 -7.52
N LEU A 27 8.38 12.04 -7.14
CA LEU A 27 7.89 11.55 -5.87
C LEU A 27 9.08 11.19 -4.97
N ASP A 28 8.90 11.35 -3.67
CA ASP A 28 9.84 10.80 -2.69
C ASP A 28 9.66 9.27 -2.59
N ASP A 29 10.44 8.53 -3.38
CA ASP A 29 10.39 7.07 -3.39
C ASP A 29 10.84 6.44 -2.06
N SER A 30 11.65 7.18 -1.28
CA SER A 30 12.19 6.74 0.00
C SER A 30 11.12 6.66 1.08
N ILE A 31 10.04 7.40 0.91
CA ILE A 31 8.83 7.33 1.74
C ILE A 31 7.90 6.23 1.23
N ILE A 32 7.70 6.13 -0.09
CA ILE A 32 6.77 5.17 -0.70
C ILE A 32 7.26 3.71 -0.55
N ALA A 33 8.56 3.47 -0.58
CA ALA A 33 9.14 2.14 -0.43
C ALA A 33 9.11 1.60 1.01
N LYS A 34 8.94 2.47 2.01
CA LYS A 34 9.00 2.10 3.42
C LYS A 34 7.61 1.78 3.94
N SER A 35 7.30 0.49 4.00
CA SER A 35 6.02 0.01 4.52
C SER A 35 5.82 0.45 5.97
N ASP A 36 6.84 0.47 6.82
CA ASP A 36 6.75 0.89 8.22
C ASP A 36 6.46 2.38 8.45
N ARG A 37 6.49 3.23 7.41
CA ARG A 37 6.29 4.68 7.53
C ARG A 37 4.91 5.18 7.14
N CYS A 38 4.09 4.35 6.50
CA CYS A 38 2.69 4.70 6.28
C CYS A 38 1.90 4.50 7.59
N GLU A 39 0.73 5.11 7.69
CA GLU A 39 -0.12 5.01 8.89
C GLU A 39 -0.49 3.55 9.20
N LEU A 40 -0.74 2.74 8.17
CA LEU A 40 -1.04 1.32 8.33
C LEU A 40 0.16 0.55 8.87
N GLY A 41 1.33 0.70 8.25
CA GLY A 41 2.54 -0.01 8.63
C GLY A 41 3.05 0.39 10.01
N ALA A 42 2.98 1.67 10.37
CA ALA A 42 3.30 2.14 11.71
C ALA A 42 2.38 1.51 12.77
N TRP A 43 1.10 1.31 12.44
CA TRP A 43 0.17 0.61 13.32
C TRP A 43 0.42 -0.90 13.37
N LEU A 44 0.68 -1.53 12.21
CA LEU A 44 1.01 -2.94 12.08
C LEU A 44 2.22 -3.29 12.96
N SER A 45 3.35 -2.64 12.74
CA SER A 45 4.60 -2.84 13.50
C SER A 45 4.57 -2.26 14.92
N GLY A 46 3.44 -1.67 15.34
CA GLY A 46 3.30 -0.98 16.61
C GLY A 46 2.24 -1.63 17.49
N GLU A 47 1.06 -1.01 17.52
CA GLU A 47 -0.04 -1.46 18.37
C GLU A 47 -0.56 -2.84 17.97
N ALA A 48 -0.69 -3.10 16.67
CA ALA A 48 -1.22 -4.35 16.17
C ALA A 48 -0.28 -5.52 16.48
N GLU A 49 1.04 -5.34 16.39
CA GLU A 49 2.00 -6.36 16.79
C GLU A 49 1.80 -6.78 18.25
N ARG A 50 1.65 -5.80 19.15
CA ARG A 50 1.46 -6.09 20.59
C ARG A 50 0.16 -6.84 20.87
N LYS A 51 -0.91 -6.54 20.13
CA LYS A 51 -2.26 -7.06 20.40
C LYS A 51 -2.63 -8.31 19.59
N TYR A 52 -2.13 -8.41 18.36
CA TYR A 52 -2.69 -9.28 17.33
C TYR A 52 -1.65 -10.21 16.67
N LYS A 53 -0.37 -10.16 17.06
CA LYS A 53 0.68 -11.00 16.44
C LYS A 53 0.41 -12.51 16.40
N PHE A 54 -0.43 -12.99 17.32
CA PHE A 54 -0.80 -14.41 17.39
C PHE A 54 -2.06 -14.76 16.58
N LEU A 55 -2.75 -13.77 16.00
CA LEU A 55 -3.85 -14.02 15.09
C LEU A 55 -3.32 -14.55 13.76
N LYS A 56 -3.94 -15.61 13.26
CA LYS A 56 -3.60 -16.23 11.96
C LYS A 56 -3.63 -15.25 10.78
N SER A 57 -4.45 -14.21 10.87
CA SER A 57 -4.62 -13.17 9.85
C SER A 57 -3.60 -12.03 9.92
N TYR A 58 -2.84 -11.93 11.03
CA TYR A 58 -1.89 -10.84 11.22
C TYR A 58 -0.69 -10.93 10.27
N LYS A 59 -0.01 -12.08 10.22
CA LYS A 59 1.14 -12.28 9.33
C LYS A 59 0.77 -12.09 7.84
N PRO A 60 -0.33 -12.67 7.31
CA PRO A 60 -0.78 -12.38 5.96
C PRO A 60 -1.08 -10.90 5.70
N CYS A 61 -1.54 -10.15 6.70
CA CYS A 61 -1.77 -8.70 6.57
C CYS A 61 -0.46 -7.93 6.39
N ILE A 62 0.59 -8.27 7.14
CA ILE A 62 1.92 -7.68 6.94
C ILE A 62 2.45 -8.03 5.54
N GLU A 63 2.38 -9.29 5.15
CA GLU A 63 2.91 -9.74 3.85
C GLU A 63 2.20 -9.05 2.68
N ALA A 64 0.86 -8.91 2.75
CA ALA A 64 0.10 -8.19 1.74
C ALA A 64 0.45 -6.69 1.69
N HIS A 65 0.71 -6.09 2.84
CA HIS A 65 1.09 -4.69 2.97
C HIS A 65 2.49 -4.42 2.39
N ASP A 66 3.47 -5.26 2.71
CA ASP A 66 4.81 -5.17 2.12
C ASP A 66 4.77 -5.39 0.60
N ALA A 67 3.98 -6.35 0.13
CA ALA A 67 3.79 -6.60 -1.30
C ALA A 67 3.20 -5.39 -2.03
N PHE A 68 2.26 -4.67 -1.41
CA PHE A 68 1.71 -3.42 -1.95
C PHE A 68 2.80 -2.34 -2.09
N HIS A 69 3.58 -2.10 -1.04
CA HIS A 69 4.67 -1.11 -1.07
C HIS A 69 5.78 -1.45 -2.08
N VAL A 70 6.06 -2.73 -2.30
CA VAL A 70 6.97 -3.18 -3.36
C VAL A 70 6.45 -2.79 -4.75
N GLN A 71 5.15 -2.88 -5.03
CA GLN A 71 4.61 -2.44 -6.32
C GLN A 71 4.53 -0.91 -6.40
N ALA A 72 4.12 -0.24 -5.32
CA ALA A 72 4.05 1.21 -5.27
C ALA A 72 5.43 1.87 -5.50
N SER A 73 6.49 1.33 -4.91
CA SER A 73 7.86 1.83 -5.12
C SER A 73 8.35 1.66 -6.56
N LYS A 74 7.98 0.56 -7.24
CA LYS A 74 8.28 0.39 -8.67
C LYS A 74 7.60 1.45 -9.52
N VAL A 75 6.32 1.76 -9.24
CA VAL A 75 5.60 2.84 -9.94
C VAL A 75 6.29 4.19 -9.71
N ALA A 76 6.57 4.52 -8.45
CA ALA A 76 7.25 5.77 -8.08
C ALA A 76 8.61 5.91 -8.79
N ARG A 77 9.37 4.83 -8.90
CA ARG A 77 10.64 4.80 -9.63
C ARG A 77 10.46 5.12 -11.12
N GLN A 78 9.47 4.53 -11.79
CA GLN A 78 9.22 4.82 -13.21
C GLN A 78 8.81 6.28 -13.43
N ILE A 79 8.01 6.85 -12.51
CA ILE A 79 7.67 8.28 -12.54
C ILE A 79 8.94 9.13 -12.41
N ASN A 80 9.81 8.81 -11.46
CA ASN A 80 11.05 9.56 -11.22
C ASN A 80 12.07 9.44 -12.36
N LEU A 81 12.04 8.34 -13.12
CA LEU A 81 12.82 8.15 -14.35
C LEU A 81 12.23 8.89 -15.56
N GLY A 82 11.06 9.52 -15.42
CA GLY A 82 10.35 10.17 -16.52
C GLY A 82 9.64 9.19 -17.47
N GLU A 83 9.57 7.91 -17.11
CA GLU A 83 8.92 6.85 -17.88
C GLU A 83 7.40 6.83 -17.65
N TYR A 84 6.75 7.97 -17.91
CA TYR A 84 5.36 8.23 -17.55
C TYR A 84 4.35 7.26 -18.17
N GLU A 85 4.55 6.85 -19.42
CA GLU A 85 3.69 5.84 -20.08
C GLU A 85 3.81 4.46 -19.42
N SER A 86 5.05 4.07 -19.05
CA SER A 86 5.27 2.83 -18.27
C SER A 86 4.61 2.93 -16.91
N ALA A 87 4.77 4.05 -16.20
CA ALA A 87 4.16 4.26 -14.89
C ALA A 87 2.62 4.20 -14.96
N LYS A 88 2.02 4.81 -15.98
CA LYS A 88 0.57 4.77 -16.24
C LYS A 88 0.08 3.34 -16.50
N ALA A 89 0.81 2.57 -17.30
CA ALA A 89 0.50 1.16 -17.55
C ALA A 89 0.59 0.31 -16.28
N MET A 90 1.49 0.64 -15.35
CA MET A 90 1.67 -0.13 -14.10
C MET A 90 0.58 0.08 -13.06
N ILE A 91 -0.20 1.16 -13.13
CA ILE A 91 -1.30 1.46 -12.21
C ILE A 91 -2.69 1.16 -12.80
N ALA A 92 -2.74 0.65 -14.04
CA ALA A 92 -3.97 0.22 -14.69
C ALA A 92 -4.61 -0.98 -13.97
N ASP A 93 -5.87 -1.26 -14.29
CA ASP A 93 -6.59 -2.37 -13.69
C ASP A 93 -5.97 -3.72 -14.09
N GLY A 94 -6.00 -4.70 -13.19
CA GLY A 94 -5.43 -6.04 -13.42
C GLY A 94 -3.89 -6.13 -13.33
N THR A 95 -3.20 -5.01 -13.13
CA THR A 95 -1.75 -4.94 -12.93
C THR A 95 -1.32 -5.52 -11.58
N PRO A 96 -0.01 -5.79 -11.39
CA PRO A 96 0.54 -6.16 -10.08
C PRO A 96 0.21 -5.15 -8.97
N PHE A 97 0.26 -3.84 -9.27
CA PHE A 97 -0.12 -2.79 -8.32
C PHE A 97 -1.58 -2.97 -7.88
N TYR A 98 -2.52 -3.02 -8.83
CA TYR A 98 -3.94 -3.19 -8.53
C TYR A 98 -4.22 -4.47 -7.73
N LYS A 99 -3.60 -5.59 -8.13
CA LYS A 99 -3.75 -6.88 -7.44
C LYS A 99 -3.24 -6.82 -6.00
N SER A 100 -2.08 -6.19 -5.77
CA SER A 100 -1.53 -6.05 -4.42
C SER A 100 -2.41 -5.19 -3.51
N LEU A 101 -2.99 -4.11 -4.03
CA LEU A 101 -3.93 -3.26 -3.30
C LEU A 101 -5.25 -3.99 -2.96
N ALA A 102 -5.76 -4.81 -3.88
CA ALA A 102 -6.94 -5.65 -3.64
C ALA A 102 -6.65 -6.74 -2.59
N GLN A 103 -5.48 -7.39 -2.66
CA GLN A 103 -5.03 -8.38 -1.68
C GLN A 103 -4.88 -7.77 -0.28
N LEU A 104 -4.31 -6.56 -0.19
CA LEU A 104 -4.24 -5.81 1.06
C LEU A 104 -5.64 -5.57 1.66
N GLY A 105 -6.61 -5.15 0.84
CA GLY A 105 -7.99 -4.97 1.28
C GLY A 105 -8.62 -6.25 1.86
N VAL A 106 -8.40 -7.39 1.19
CA VAL A 106 -8.86 -8.71 1.68
C VAL A 106 -8.18 -9.08 3.00
N ALA A 107 -6.87 -8.86 3.12
CA ALA A 107 -6.11 -9.16 4.33
C ALA A 107 -6.54 -8.29 5.52
N LEU A 108 -6.83 -7.01 5.29
CA LEU A 108 -7.36 -6.09 6.30
C LEU A 108 -8.74 -6.50 6.78
N ILE A 109 -9.63 -6.96 5.89
CA ILE A 109 -10.95 -7.49 6.28
C ILE A 109 -10.78 -8.74 7.16
N ALA A 110 -9.86 -9.64 6.81
CA ALA A 110 -9.58 -10.83 7.61
C ALA A 110 -9.03 -10.48 8.99
N LEU A 111 -8.06 -9.55 9.07
CA LEU A 111 -7.50 -9.07 10.32
C LEU A 111 -8.56 -8.39 11.18
N LYS A 112 -9.37 -7.50 10.58
CA LYS A 112 -10.48 -6.81 11.27
C LYS A 112 -11.43 -7.82 11.92
N LYS A 113 -11.83 -8.85 11.17
CA LYS A 113 -12.73 -9.90 11.65
C LYS A 113 -12.13 -10.70 12.81
N ASP A 114 -10.90 -11.18 12.66
CA ASP A 114 -10.24 -11.99 13.70
C ASP A 114 -9.91 -11.16 14.96
N ALA A 115 -9.56 -9.88 14.79
CA ALA A 115 -9.24 -8.94 15.86
C ALA A 115 -10.47 -8.31 16.53
N LYS A 116 -11.68 -8.51 15.95
CA LYS A 116 -12.95 -7.91 16.41
C LYS A 116 -12.89 -6.37 16.47
N LEU A 117 -12.31 -5.78 15.43
CA LEU A 117 -12.21 -4.33 15.20
C LEU A 117 -13.37 -3.78 14.37
#